data_AF-Q8VMZ0-F1
#
_entry.id   AF-Q8VMZ0-F1
#
_cell.length_a   1.000
_cell.length_b   1.000
_cell.length_c   1.000
_cell.angle_alpha   90.00
_cell.angle_beta   90.00
_cell.angle_gamma   90.00
#
_symmetry.space_group_name_H-M   'P 1'
#
loop_
_entity.id
_entity.type
_entity.pdbx_description
1 polymer ?
#
loop_
_entity_poly.entity_id
_entity_poly.type
_entity_poly.pdbx_seq_one_letter_code
_entity_poly.pdbx_strand_id
1 'polypeptide(L)'
;TTVGGLPITEWINEDEQGAMDTIFVSVRDAAYEIINKKGATFYGVAAALARITKAILNNENAILPLSVYLDGHYGMNDIYIGAPAVVNRQGVRHIVEMNLNDKEKEQMKNSADTLKKVLDDAMKQID
;
A
#
# COMPACT_ATOMS: atom_id res chain seq x y z
N THR A 1 -0.79 -6.81 11.69
CA THR A 1 -1.27 -5.48 12.14
C THR A 1 -1.27 -5.42 13.67
N THR A 2 -0.89 -4.29 14.27
CA THR A 2 -0.81 -4.11 15.73
C THR A 2 -1.54 -2.83 16.19
N VAL A 3 -1.96 -2.81 17.45
CA VAL A 3 -2.49 -1.63 18.17
C VAL A 3 -1.72 -1.51 19.48
N GLY A 4 -1.06 -0.37 19.73
CA GLY A 4 -0.24 -0.18 20.93
C GLY A 4 0.97 -1.13 21.05
N GLY A 5 1.41 -1.72 19.93
CA GLY A 5 2.50 -2.71 19.89
C GLY A 5 2.04 -4.16 20.05
N LEU A 6 0.77 -4.40 20.42
CA LEU A 6 0.20 -5.75 20.50
C LEU A 6 -0.51 -6.13 19.19
N PRO A 7 -0.39 -7.39 18.72
CA PRO A 7 -1.13 -7.88 17.56
C PRO A 7 -2.62 -7.60 17.66
N ILE A 8 -3.25 -7.13 16.58
CA ILE A 8 -4.69 -6.82 16.57
C ILE A 8 -5.55 -8.03 16.96
N THR A 9 -5.06 -9.24 16.68
CA THR A 9 -5.67 -10.53 17.05
C THR A 9 -5.80 -10.74 18.55
N GLU A 10 -5.02 -10.02 19.38
CA GLU A 10 -5.16 -10.05 20.84
C GLU A 10 -6.26 -9.12 21.36
N TRP A 11 -6.72 -8.18 20.53
CA TRP A 11 -7.74 -7.18 20.89
C TRP A 11 -9.14 -7.57 20.44
N ILE A 12 -9.27 -8.52 19.51
CA ILE A 12 -10.52 -8.85 18.85
C ILE A 12 -10.96 -10.28 19.17
N ASN A 13 -12.27 -10.48 19.30
CA ASN A 13 -12.90 -11.80 19.39
C ASN A 13 -13.35 -12.32 17.99
N GLU A 14 -13.90 -13.53 17.94
CA GLU A 14 -14.34 -14.16 16.68
C GLU A 14 -15.43 -13.34 15.95
N ASP A 15 -16.36 -12.73 16.67
CA ASP A 15 -17.43 -11.90 16.09
C ASP A 15 -16.84 -10.61 15.45
N GLU A 16 -15.78 -10.06 16.03
CA GLU A 16 -15.08 -8.86 15.54
C GLU A 16 -14.14 -9.16 14.35
N GLN A 17 -13.81 -10.43 14.11
CA GLN A 17 -13.03 -10.82 12.93
C GLN A 17 -13.79 -10.50 11.63
N GLY A 18 -15.11 -10.68 11.59
CA GLY A 18 -15.93 -10.29 10.43
C GLY A 18 -15.99 -8.77 10.22
N ALA A 19 -15.80 -7.99 11.28
CA ALA A 19 -15.69 -6.53 11.16
C ALA A 19 -14.39 -6.12 10.46
N MET A 20 -13.30 -6.89 10.60
CA MET A 20 -12.05 -6.61 9.89
C MET A 20 -12.20 -6.73 8.37
N ASP A 21 -12.90 -7.76 7.91
CA ASP A 21 -13.18 -7.94 6.47
C ASP A 21 -14.08 -6.80 5.95
N THR A 22 -15.08 -6.40 6.74
CA THR A 22 -15.96 -5.28 6.40
C THR A 22 -15.18 -3.96 6.28
N ILE A 23 -14.27 -3.70 7.23
CA ILE A 23 -13.40 -2.52 7.20
C ILE A 23 -12.49 -2.58 5.96
N PHE A 24 -11.87 -3.72 5.66
CA PHE A 24 -11.04 -3.89 4.48
C PHE A 24 -11.81 -3.55 3.19
N VAL A 25 -13.01 -4.12 3.01
CA VAL A 25 -13.87 -3.86 1.84
C VAL A 25 -14.24 -2.37 1.77
N SER A 26 -14.60 -1.75 2.90
CA SER A 26 -14.95 -0.34 2.94
C SER A 26 -13.78 0.58 2.52
N VAL A 27 -12.54 0.25 2.91
CA VAL A 27 -11.34 1.00 2.51
C VAL A 27 -11.07 0.86 1.01
N ARG A 28 -11.19 -0.35 0.47
CA ARG A 28 -11.02 -0.62 -0.97
C ARG A 28 -12.03 0.17 -1.81
N ASP A 29 -13.28 0.22 -1.36
CA ASP A 29 -14.39 0.76 -2.14
C ASP A 29 -14.70 2.24 -1.83
N ALA A 30 -14.04 2.84 -0.83
CA ALA A 30 -14.26 4.22 -0.38
C ALA A 30 -14.18 5.25 -1.52
N ALA A 31 -13.25 5.09 -2.46
CA ALA A 31 -13.12 6.00 -3.60
C ALA A 31 -14.39 5.99 -4.48
N TYR A 32 -14.94 4.80 -4.77
CA TYR A 32 -16.16 4.65 -5.57
C TYR A 32 -17.36 5.24 -4.85
N GLU A 33 -17.51 4.99 -3.54
CA GLU A 33 -18.60 5.55 -2.76
C GLU A 33 -18.61 7.09 -2.81
N ILE A 34 -17.43 7.70 -2.64
CA ILE A 34 -17.26 9.15 -2.69
C ILE A 34 -17.61 9.68 -4.09
N ILE A 35 -17.08 9.07 -5.15
CA ILE A 35 -17.34 9.49 -6.54
C ILE A 35 -18.83 9.40 -6.85
N ASN A 36 -19.50 8.33 -6.46
CA ASN A 36 -20.94 8.16 -6.70
C ASN A 36 -21.78 9.22 -5.96
N LYS A 37 -21.32 9.72 -4.82
CA LYS A 37 -22.03 10.74 -4.02
C LYS A 37 -21.73 12.18 -4.42
N LYS A 38 -20.49 12.49 -4.83
CA LYS A 38 -20.05 13.89 -5.08
C LYS A 38 -19.39 14.14 -6.44
N GLY A 39 -19.34 13.14 -7.30
CA GLY A 39 -18.80 13.21 -8.67
C GLY A 39 -17.28 13.06 -8.80
N ALA A 40 -16.50 13.24 -7.73
CA ALA A 40 -15.03 13.11 -7.76
C ALA A 40 -14.45 12.88 -6.36
N THR A 41 -13.20 12.41 -6.25
CA THR A 41 -12.46 12.33 -4.97
C THR A 41 -11.04 12.89 -5.12
N PHE A 42 -10.60 13.75 -4.20
CA PHE A 42 -9.31 14.45 -4.32
C PHE A 42 -8.71 14.88 -2.99
N TYR A 43 -9.50 15.21 -1.96
CA TYR A 43 -8.96 15.65 -0.66
C TYR A 43 -8.07 14.61 0.03
N GLY A 44 -8.44 13.32 0.00
CA GLY A 44 -7.62 12.25 0.57
C GLY A 44 -6.29 12.09 -0.17
N VAL A 45 -6.32 12.18 -1.51
CA VAL A 45 -5.12 12.13 -2.36
C VAL A 45 -4.22 13.35 -2.08
N ALA A 46 -4.80 14.56 -2.00
CA ALA A 46 -4.07 15.78 -1.68
C ALA A 46 -3.40 15.70 -0.30
N ALA A 47 -4.09 15.17 0.71
CA ALA A 47 -3.53 14.97 2.05
C ALA A 47 -2.37 13.96 2.04
N ALA A 48 -2.50 12.86 1.29
CA ALA A 48 -1.43 11.87 1.13
C ALA A 48 -0.19 12.49 0.45
N LEU A 49 -0.37 13.21 -0.66
CA LEU A 49 0.71 13.90 -1.36
C LEU A 49 1.38 14.96 -0.48
N ALA A 50 0.60 15.73 0.28
CA ALA A 50 1.13 16.69 1.24
C ALA A 50 1.95 16.00 2.35
N ARG A 51 1.50 14.83 2.84
CA ARG A 51 2.23 14.04 3.84
C ARG A 51 3.57 13.54 3.31
N ILE A 52 3.60 13.02 2.09
CA ILE A 52 4.83 12.54 1.42
C ILE A 52 5.79 13.72 1.21
N THR A 53 5.28 14.83 0.68
CA THR A 53 6.06 16.06 0.46
C THR A 53 6.68 16.56 1.76
N LYS A 54 5.91 16.60 2.85
CA LYS A 54 6.40 16.98 4.17
C LYS A 54 7.55 16.07 4.64
N ALA A 55 7.41 14.76 4.50
CA ALA A 55 8.45 13.80 4.90
C ALA A 55 9.78 14.05 4.18
N ILE A 56 9.71 14.33 2.86
CA ILE A 56 10.87 14.59 2.03
C ILE A 56 11.51 15.93 2.41
N LEU A 57 10.74 17.02 2.39
CA LEU A 57 11.27 18.37 2.61
C LEU A 57 11.88 18.54 4.00
N ASN A 58 11.24 17.96 5.01
CA ASN A 58 11.69 18.02 6.41
C ASN A 58 12.68 16.92 6.79
N ASN A 59 13.09 16.07 5.84
CA ASN A 59 14.06 15.00 6.07
C ASN A 59 13.67 14.07 7.24
N GLU A 60 12.40 13.67 7.33
CA GLU A 60 11.83 13.06 8.53
C GLU A 60 12.29 11.61 8.81
N ASN A 61 12.84 10.91 7.82
CA ASN A 61 13.01 9.44 7.86
C ASN A 61 11.71 8.72 8.25
N ALA A 62 10.58 9.20 7.71
CA ALA A 62 9.27 8.65 8.02
C ALA A 62 9.06 7.31 7.29
N ILE A 63 8.43 6.35 7.95
CA ILE A 63 7.95 5.12 7.31
C ILE A 63 6.55 5.41 6.75
N LEU A 64 6.38 5.31 5.43
CA LEU A 64 5.11 5.53 4.75
C LEU A 64 4.81 4.38 3.76
N PRO A 65 3.54 4.04 3.52
CA PRO A 65 3.16 3.14 2.44
C PRO A 65 3.30 3.86 1.11
N LEU A 66 4.28 3.46 0.30
CA LEU A 66 4.63 4.12 -0.97
C LEU A 66 4.70 3.09 -2.09
N SER A 67 4.51 3.54 -3.34
CA SER A 67 4.90 2.75 -4.50
C SER A 67 6.42 2.77 -4.61
N VAL A 68 7.07 1.62 -4.46
CA VAL A 68 8.52 1.48 -4.45
C VAL A 68 8.98 0.35 -5.37
N TYR A 69 10.19 0.50 -5.93
CA TYR A 69 10.78 -0.49 -6.80
C TYR A 69 11.25 -1.70 -6.01
N LEU A 70 10.66 -2.87 -6.26
CA LEU A 70 11.08 -4.12 -5.65
C LEU A 70 12.14 -4.80 -6.49
N ASP A 71 13.29 -5.04 -5.86
CA ASP A 71 14.42 -5.80 -6.41
C ASP A 71 14.84 -6.85 -5.36
N GLY A 72 14.14 -7.99 -5.36
CA GLY A 72 14.33 -9.13 -4.46
C GLY A 72 13.38 -9.16 -3.26
N HIS A 73 12.80 -8.02 -2.90
CA HIS A 73 11.90 -7.88 -1.75
C HIS A 73 10.62 -8.69 -1.95
N TYR A 74 10.18 -9.41 -0.92
CA TYR A 74 9.04 -10.32 -0.96
C TYR A 74 9.15 -11.39 -2.08
N GLY A 75 10.36 -11.68 -2.56
CA GLY A 75 10.61 -12.57 -3.70
C GLY A 75 10.23 -12.01 -5.06
N MET A 76 10.03 -10.69 -5.16
CA MET A 76 9.62 -10.00 -6.39
C MET A 76 10.73 -9.09 -6.93
N ASN A 77 10.80 -8.97 -8.24
CA ASN A 77 11.80 -8.16 -8.94
C ASN A 77 11.13 -7.35 -10.05
N ASP A 78 11.72 -6.20 -10.40
CA ASP A 78 11.35 -5.37 -11.54
C ASP A 78 9.88 -4.96 -11.54
N ILE A 79 9.45 -4.31 -10.46
CA ILE A 79 8.09 -3.77 -10.33
C ILE A 79 8.02 -2.65 -9.29
N TYR A 80 7.24 -1.61 -9.59
CA TYR A 80 6.78 -0.64 -8.60
C TYR A 80 5.44 -1.09 -8.00
N ILE A 81 5.38 -1.31 -6.69
CA ILE A 81 4.17 -1.70 -5.97
C ILE A 81 4.19 -1.11 -4.55
N GLY A 82 3.01 -1.03 -3.92
CA GLY A 82 2.85 -0.51 -2.56
C GLY A 82 3.59 -1.35 -1.51
N ALA A 83 4.58 -0.76 -0.84
CA ALA A 83 5.22 -1.34 0.33
C ALA A 83 5.63 -0.23 1.33
N PRO A 84 5.80 -0.54 2.63
CA PRO A 84 6.32 0.41 3.58
C PRO A 84 7.78 0.75 3.27
N ALA A 85 8.12 2.04 3.25
CA ALA A 85 9.49 2.47 3.01
C ALA A 85 9.85 3.68 3.84
N VAL A 86 11.13 3.77 4.21
CA VAL A 86 11.69 4.96 4.85
C VAL A 86 11.92 6.02 3.78
N VAL A 87 11.31 7.20 3.95
CA VAL A 87 11.45 8.34 3.06
C VAL A 87 12.05 9.54 3.79
N ASN A 88 12.97 10.23 3.13
CA ASN A 88 13.57 11.47 3.63
C ASN A 88 13.94 12.40 2.46
N ARG A 89 14.81 13.39 2.68
CA ARG A 89 15.18 14.37 1.64
C ARG A 89 15.85 13.74 0.41
N GLN A 90 16.44 12.56 0.56
CA GLN A 90 17.08 11.81 -0.53
C GLN A 90 16.07 10.92 -1.30
N GLY A 91 14.77 11.01 -0.98
CA GLY A 91 13.75 10.12 -1.52
C GLY A 91 13.60 8.85 -0.69
N VAL A 92 13.35 7.72 -1.35
CA VAL A 92 13.24 6.41 -0.71
C VAL A 92 14.63 5.93 -0.30
N ARG A 93 14.84 5.74 1.02
CA ARG A 93 16.11 5.30 1.61
C ARG A 93 16.26 3.78 1.58
N HIS A 94 15.23 3.08 2.04
CA HIS A 94 15.14 1.62 1.99
C HIS A 94 13.68 1.19 2.20
N ILE A 95 13.39 -0.02 1.74
CA ILE A 95 12.10 -0.67 1.91
C ILE A 95 12.11 -1.40 3.26
N VAL A 96 11.02 -1.30 4.00
CA VAL A 96 10.81 -2.05 5.24
C VAL A 96 10.03 -3.31 4.87
N GLU A 97 10.75 -4.43 4.75
CA GLU A 97 10.15 -5.71 4.39
C GLU A 97 9.39 -6.29 5.58
N MET A 98 8.11 -6.57 5.38
CA MET A 98 7.25 -7.16 6.40
C MET A 98 7.26 -8.69 6.31
N ASN A 99 7.19 -9.33 7.47
CA ASN A 99 6.98 -10.77 7.54
C ASN A 99 5.52 -11.09 7.21
N LEU A 100 5.24 -11.31 5.93
CA LEU A 100 3.92 -11.71 5.45
C LEU A 100 3.68 -13.20 5.75
N ASN A 101 2.45 -13.53 6.15
CA ASN A 101 2.03 -14.94 6.20
C ASN A 101 1.78 -15.48 4.78
N ASP A 102 1.57 -16.79 4.64
CA ASP A 102 1.51 -17.42 3.32
C ASP A 102 0.32 -16.94 2.47
N LYS A 103 -0.82 -16.64 3.10
CA LYS A 103 -1.99 -16.04 2.43
C LYS A 103 -1.66 -14.63 1.93
N GLU A 104 -1.01 -13.81 2.75
CA GLU A 104 -0.61 -12.45 2.39
C GLU A 104 0.46 -12.44 1.28
N LYS A 105 1.41 -13.38 1.32
CA LYS A 105 2.41 -13.57 0.24
C LYS A 105 1.74 -13.88 -1.08
N GLU A 106 0.79 -14.81 -1.08
CA GLU A 106 0.02 -15.18 -2.27
C GLU A 106 -0.76 -13.98 -2.82
N GLN A 107 -1.43 -13.22 -1.95
CA GLN A 107 -2.17 -12.01 -2.35
C GLN A 107 -1.25 -10.93 -2.92
N MET A 108 -0.09 -10.70 -2.29
CA MET A 108 0.91 -9.74 -2.77
C MET A 108 1.44 -10.14 -4.15
N LYS A 109 1.78 -11.42 -4.33
CA LYS A 109 2.23 -11.97 -5.61
C LYS A 109 1.16 -11.81 -6.69
N ASN A 110 -0.10 -12.14 -6.40
CA ASN A 110 -1.21 -11.97 -7.33
C ASN A 110 -1.40 -10.51 -7.74
N SER A 111 -1.24 -9.56 -6.80
CA SER A 111 -1.29 -8.12 -7.11
C SER A 111 -0.13 -7.70 -8.02
N ALA A 112 1.08 -8.19 -7.77
CA ALA A 112 2.24 -7.88 -8.59
C ALA A 112 2.12 -8.46 -10.00
N ASP A 113 1.68 -9.71 -10.12
CA ASP A 113 1.45 -10.39 -11.42
C ASP A 113 0.41 -9.62 -12.26
N THR A 114 -0.64 -9.10 -11.61
CA THR A 114 -1.66 -8.27 -12.28
C THR A 114 -1.06 -6.97 -12.82
N LEU A 115 -0.24 -6.27 -12.04
CA LEU A 115 0.43 -5.04 -12.47
C LEU A 115 1.43 -5.28 -13.60
N LYS A 116 2.24 -6.35 -13.52
CA LYS A 116 3.19 -6.72 -14.57
C LYS A 116 2.49 -6.99 -15.90
N LYS A 117 1.39 -7.74 -15.88
CA LYS A 117 0.61 -8.00 -17.08
C LYS A 117 0.15 -6.71 -17.75
N VAL A 118 -0.39 -5.77 -16.98
CA VAL A 118 -0.85 -4.47 -17.51
C VAL A 118 0.32 -3.66 -18.06
N LEU A 119 1.47 -3.66 -17.39
CA LEU A 119 2.68 -2.98 -17.84
C LEU A 119 3.19 -3.57 -19.17
N ASP A 120 3.33 -4.90 -19.25
CA ASP A 120 3.80 -5.60 -20.45
C ASP A 120 2.89 -5.35 -21.65
N ASP A 121 1.57 -5.39 -21.43
CA ASP A 121 0.59 -5.17 -22.49
C ASP A 121 0.56 -3.70 -22.95
N ALA A 122 0.83 -2.76 -22.05
CA ALA A 122 0.95 -1.33 -22.40
C ALA A 122 2.26 -1.03 -23.14
N MET A 123 3.39 -1.62 -22.73
CA MET A 123 4.69 -1.41 -23.38
C MET A 123 4.68 -1.92 -24.83
N LYS A 124 4.07 -3.07 -25.10
CA LYS A 124 3.90 -3.61 -26.47
C LYS A 124 3.11 -2.71 -27.42
N GLN A 125 2.31 -1.78 -26.89
CA GLN A 125 1.52 -0.84 -27.71
C GLN A 125 2.29 0.45 -28.04
N ILE A 126 3.39 0.71 -27.31
CA ILE A 126 4.24 1.88 -27.48
C ILE A 126 5.39 1.59 -28.45
N ASP A 127 5.81 0.31 -28.54
CA ASP A 127 6.75 -0.21 -29.54
C ASP A 127 6.10 -0.43 -30.93
#